data_AF-A0A1G4VAF5-F1
#
_entry.id   AF-A0A1G4VAF5-F1
#
_cell.length_a   1.000
_cell.length_b   1.000
_cell.length_c   1.000
_cell.angle_alpha   90.00
_cell.angle_beta   90.00
_cell.angle_gamma   90.00
#
_symmetry.space_group_name_H-M   'P 1'
#
loop_
_entity.id
_entity.type
_entity.pdbx_description
1 polymer ?
#
loop_
_entity_poly.entity_id
_entity_poly.type
_entity_poly.pdbx_seq_one_letter_code
_entity_poly.pdbx_strand_id
1 'polypeptide(L)'
;MPRRKTSKSSTITIVIVAFVALSFISSMINPSEPNPTATSSATGEQTQSAPSPQATDSTAAESLEPSPEGSETPKAEITPGDSGGSASTSNPTATLSPTPTRTTAAPATEPDAGNQEAAIRYEQLLLSLTIKAEVTSGYDRDLFRHWVDADSDGCDARKEVLIQESLTQVGLGDRCKVEVGSWLSVYDNQLITDSSKLDIDHMIPLKEAWDSGADQWTAAKRQAFANDLELPQALIAVSAGSNRSKSARDPSDWLPTNQSYICQYIQEWMIVKVKWELSVDQREFNTLSNVATRCVN
;
A
#
# COMPACT_ATOMS: atom_id res chain seq x y z
N MET A 1 -39.47 -10.69 65.67
CA MET A 1 -39.11 -9.26 65.89
C MET A 1 -37.82 -8.94 65.15
N PRO A 2 -37.67 -7.71 64.62
CA PRO A 2 -36.99 -7.46 63.35
C PRO A 2 -35.60 -6.81 63.55
N ARG A 3 -34.80 -6.74 62.47
CA ARG A 3 -34.11 -5.49 62.10
C ARG A 3 -33.66 -5.52 60.63
N ARG A 4 -34.44 -4.80 59.82
CA ARG A 4 -34.01 -4.16 58.56
C ARG A 4 -32.66 -3.47 58.79
N LYS A 5 -31.72 -3.64 57.85
CA LYS A 5 -30.74 -2.59 57.56
C LYS A 5 -31.06 -2.01 56.18
N THR A 6 -31.28 -0.72 56.21
CA THR A 6 -31.65 0.18 55.12
C THR A 6 -30.43 0.67 54.36
N SER A 7 -30.62 0.85 53.04
CA SER A 7 -30.18 1.97 52.21
C SER A 7 -28.68 2.32 52.13
N LYS A 8 -28.17 2.36 50.90
CA LYS A 8 -27.84 3.65 50.26
C LYS A 8 -27.87 3.50 48.73
N SER A 9 -28.83 4.20 48.14
CA SER A 9 -28.92 4.48 46.70
C SER A 9 -27.86 5.54 46.38
N SER A 10 -26.91 5.21 45.50
CA SER A 10 -25.99 6.20 44.94
C SER A 10 -26.65 6.82 43.71
N THR A 11 -27.07 8.07 43.85
CA THR A 11 -27.49 8.94 42.77
C THR A 11 -26.28 9.24 41.88
N ILE A 12 -26.31 8.77 40.63
CA ILE A 12 -25.33 9.12 39.60
C ILE A 12 -25.70 10.53 39.11
N THR A 13 -24.90 11.52 39.50
CA THR A 13 -24.96 12.87 38.94
C THR A 13 -24.32 12.85 37.56
N ILE A 14 -25.14 12.96 36.52
CA ILE A 14 -24.71 13.18 35.14
C ILE A 14 -24.18 14.62 35.05
N VAL A 15 -22.87 14.78 34.90
CA VAL A 15 -22.26 16.06 34.52
C VAL A 15 -22.32 16.15 33.00
N ILE A 16 -23.28 16.93 32.50
CA ILE A 16 -23.36 17.32 31.09
C ILE A 16 -22.23 18.32 30.84
N VAL A 17 -21.16 17.88 30.17
CA VAL A 17 -20.13 18.78 29.64
C VAL A 17 -20.65 19.34 28.32
N ALA A 18 -21.12 20.59 28.36
CA ALA A 18 -21.45 21.35 27.17
C ALA A 18 -20.15 21.78 26.47
N PHE A 19 -19.90 21.22 25.27
CA PHE A 19 -18.86 21.74 24.38
C PHE A 19 -19.38 23.02 23.72
N VAL A 20 -18.74 24.14 24.08
CA VAL A 20 -18.92 25.45 23.44
C VAL A 20 -18.29 25.39 22.06
N ALA A 21 -19.11 25.57 21.03
CA ALA A 21 -18.66 25.83 19.67
C ALA A 21 -18.02 27.23 19.61
N LEU A 22 -16.72 27.28 19.31
CA LEU A 22 -16.02 28.51 18.96
C LEU A 22 -15.86 28.59 17.45
N SER A 23 -16.65 29.49 16.87
CA SER A 23 -16.54 29.95 15.49
C SER A 23 -15.22 30.69 15.28
N PHE A 24 -14.43 30.28 14.29
CA PHE A 24 -13.39 31.12 13.69
C PHE A 24 -13.77 31.42 12.25
N ILE A 25 -14.09 32.69 11.99
CA ILE A 25 -14.23 33.29 10.66
C ILE A 25 -13.17 34.40 10.55
N SER A 26 -12.56 34.50 9.37
CA SER A 26 -11.62 35.54 8.87
C SER A 26 -10.20 35.49 9.46
N SER A 27 -9.12 35.60 8.68
CA SER A 27 -8.94 36.41 7.47
C SER A 27 -8.02 35.77 6.43
N MET A 28 -8.40 35.92 5.17
CA MET A 28 -7.55 35.90 3.99
C MET A 28 -6.50 37.01 4.07
N ILE A 29 -5.20 36.69 4.05
CA ILE A 29 -4.15 37.60 3.55
C ILE A 29 -3.13 36.76 2.78
N ASN A 30 -3.13 36.98 1.47
CA ASN A 30 -2.21 36.50 0.47
C ASN A 30 -1.11 37.57 0.27
N PRO A 31 0.19 37.31 0.52
CA PRO A 31 1.24 38.18 0.04
C PRO A 31 1.79 37.64 -1.29
N SER A 32 1.48 38.40 -2.34
CA SER A 32 2.04 38.29 -3.69
C SER A 32 3.54 38.58 -3.64
N GLU A 33 4.39 37.64 -4.07
CA GLU A 33 5.81 37.93 -4.30
C GLU A 33 6.02 38.60 -5.68
N PRO A 34 6.91 39.60 -5.78
CA PRO A 34 7.15 40.34 -7.00
C PRO A 34 8.15 39.63 -7.94
N ASN A 35 7.80 39.68 -9.22
CA ASN A 35 8.59 39.29 -10.38
C ASN A 35 9.79 40.24 -10.60
N PRO A 36 11.03 39.76 -10.87
CA PRO A 36 12.10 40.63 -11.35
C PRO A 36 12.32 40.50 -12.87
N THR A 37 12.01 41.58 -13.60
CA THR A 37 12.49 41.82 -14.97
C THR A 37 13.15 43.19 -15.06
N ALA A 38 14.46 43.23 -15.35
CA ALA A 38 15.16 44.23 -16.18
C ALA A 38 16.67 43.90 -16.15
N THR A 39 17.28 43.45 -17.26
CA THR A 39 17.87 44.24 -18.36
C THR A 39 19.23 44.88 -18.03
N SER A 40 20.27 44.25 -18.59
CA SER A 40 21.47 44.80 -19.26
C SER A 40 21.88 46.27 -19.05
N SER A 41 23.13 46.49 -18.62
CA SER A 41 24.15 47.24 -19.39
C SER A 41 25.54 47.18 -18.72
N ALA A 42 26.56 47.28 -19.58
CA ALA A 42 27.96 46.87 -19.42
C ALA A 42 28.89 47.90 -18.73
N THR A 43 30.20 47.57 -18.80
CA THR A 43 31.45 48.34 -18.51
C THR A 43 32.01 48.09 -17.09
N GLY A 44 33.25 47.65 -16.86
CA GLY A 44 34.38 47.24 -17.67
C GLY A 44 35.58 47.00 -16.73
N GLU A 45 36.66 46.45 -17.30
CA GLU A 45 38.04 46.42 -16.79
C GLU A 45 38.60 45.17 -16.08
N GLN A 46 39.84 44.90 -16.47
CA GLN A 46 40.64 43.67 -16.47
C GLN A 46 41.27 43.38 -15.08
N THR A 47 41.70 42.16 -14.72
CA THR A 47 43.02 41.60 -15.07
C THR A 47 43.20 40.18 -14.52
N GLN A 48 43.62 39.27 -15.42
CA GLN A 48 44.43 38.04 -15.31
C GLN A 48 44.71 37.40 -13.92
N SER A 49 44.44 36.09 -13.81
CA SER A 49 45.49 35.03 -13.73
C SER A 49 44.86 33.63 -13.56
N ALA A 50 45.15 32.72 -14.49
CA ALA A 50 45.03 31.27 -14.32
C ALA A 50 46.43 30.71 -13.95
N PRO A 51 46.52 29.55 -13.28
CA PRO A 51 46.58 28.30 -14.05
C PRO A 51 45.84 27.11 -13.40
N SER A 52 45.34 26.23 -14.27
CA SER A 52 45.20 24.77 -14.07
C SER A 52 46.36 24.11 -14.86
N PRO A 53 46.82 22.85 -14.70
CA PRO A 53 46.06 21.65 -14.28
C PRO A 53 46.84 20.59 -13.46
N GLN A 54 46.15 19.53 -13.00
CA GLN A 54 46.58 18.11 -12.87
C GLN A 54 45.55 17.40 -11.95
N ALA A 55 44.75 16.41 -12.35
CA ALA A 55 45.01 15.15 -13.06
C ALA A 55 46.05 14.28 -12.36
N THR A 56 45.57 13.37 -11.50
CA THR A 56 46.21 12.07 -11.28
C THR A 56 45.17 10.96 -11.33
N ASP A 57 45.40 10.12 -12.31
CA ASP A 57 44.82 8.84 -12.67
C ASP A 57 45.23 7.75 -11.67
N SER A 58 44.31 6.82 -11.36
CA SER A 58 44.60 5.39 -11.15
C SER A 58 43.30 4.61 -11.07
N THR A 59 42.90 4.04 -12.21
CA THR A 59 42.62 2.60 -12.45
C THR A 59 42.37 1.71 -11.21
N ALA A 60 41.35 0.85 -11.16
CA ALA A 60 41.06 -0.18 -12.16
C ALA A 60 39.57 -0.51 -12.31
N ALA A 61 39.19 -0.77 -13.56
CA ALA A 61 37.98 -1.45 -13.97
C ALA A 61 38.16 -2.97 -13.84
N GLU A 62 37.10 -3.68 -13.48
CA GLU A 62 36.87 -5.03 -14.00
C GLU A 62 35.39 -5.16 -14.36
N SER A 63 35.17 -5.70 -15.55
CA SER A 63 33.93 -5.72 -16.32
C SER A 63 33.72 -7.16 -16.80
N LEU A 64 32.48 -7.46 -17.22
CA LEU A 64 31.97 -8.64 -17.95
C LEU A 64 31.29 -9.71 -17.06
N GLU A 65 29.95 -9.72 -16.90
CA GLU A 65 28.88 -10.23 -17.81
C GLU A 65 28.66 -11.77 -17.71
N PRO A 66 27.54 -12.37 -18.20
CA PRO A 66 26.12 -12.00 -18.14
C PRO A 66 25.19 -13.21 -17.79
N SER A 67 23.87 -12.94 -17.82
CA SER A 67 22.73 -13.89 -17.85
C SER A 67 22.79 -14.91 -18.99
N PRO A 68 22.02 -16.02 -18.91
CA PRO A 68 21.33 -16.50 -20.12
C PRO A 68 19.83 -16.79 -19.91
N GLU A 69 19.02 -16.20 -20.77
CA GLU A 69 17.74 -16.74 -21.27
C GLU A 69 18.00 -17.61 -22.51
N GLY A 70 17.08 -18.55 -22.80
CA GLY A 70 16.97 -19.29 -24.07
C GLY A 70 16.88 -20.80 -23.86
N SER A 71 15.69 -21.39 -23.75
CA SER A 71 14.83 -21.88 -24.87
C SER A 71 15.35 -23.19 -25.47
N GLU A 72 14.56 -24.28 -25.35
CA GLU A 72 14.25 -25.21 -26.45
C GLU A 72 13.32 -26.37 -25.99
N THR A 73 12.09 -26.35 -26.50
CA THR A 73 11.21 -27.51 -26.68
C THR A 73 11.72 -28.42 -27.80
N PRO A 74 11.58 -29.76 -27.68
CA PRO A 74 11.48 -30.62 -28.85
C PRO A 74 10.05 -31.16 -29.03
N LYS A 75 9.48 -30.81 -30.19
CA LYS A 75 8.35 -31.46 -30.84
C LYS A 75 8.80 -32.82 -31.37
N ALA A 76 8.10 -33.89 -31.02
CA ALA A 76 8.22 -35.20 -31.67
C ALA A 76 6.90 -35.54 -32.39
N GLU A 77 7.01 -35.84 -33.68
CA GLU A 77 5.94 -36.20 -34.60
C GLU A 77 6.32 -37.55 -35.22
N ILE A 78 5.52 -38.60 -35.00
CA ILE A 78 5.45 -39.79 -35.89
C ILE A 78 3.99 -40.29 -35.92
N THR A 79 3.54 -40.57 -37.14
CA THR A 79 2.20 -40.87 -37.66
C THR A 79 1.85 -42.39 -37.65
N PRO A 80 0.89 -42.92 -38.44
CA PRO A 80 -0.40 -43.44 -37.96
C PRO A 80 -0.60 -44.97 -38.19
N GLY A 81 -1.64 -45.54 -37.58
CA GLY A 81 -2.05 -46.94 -37.78
C GLY A 81 -3.56 -47.09 -37.77
N ASP A 82 -4.06 -47.76 -38.81
CA ASP A 82 -5.42 -47.80 -39.33
C ASP A 82 -6.28 -48.99 -38.82
N SER A 83 -7.60 -48.84 -38.96
CA SER A 83 -8.65 -49.83 -39.18
C SER A 83 -9.15 -50.77 -38.06
N GLY A 84 -10.48 -50.85 -37.95
CA GLY A 84 -11.20 -52.02 -37.46
C GLY A 84 -12.52 -51.73 -36.74
N GLY A 85 -13.64 -51.67 -37.46
CA GLY A 85 -14.96 -51.35 -36.91
C GLY A 85 -15.70 -52.51 -36.24
N SER A 86 -16.88 -52.21 -35.69
CA SER A 86 -18.13 -52.98 -35.88
C SER A 86 -19.31 -52.26 -35.21
N ALA A 87 -20.50 -52.46 -35.77
CA ALA A 87 -21.74 -51.75 -35.49
C ALA A 87 -22.65 -52.44 -34.45
N SER A 88 -23.78 -51.76 -34.16
CA SER A 88 -25.06 -52.26 -33.61
C SER A 88 -25.14 -52.27 -32.06
N THR A 89 -26.23 -51.94 -31.35
CA THR A 89 -27.65 -51.69 -31.66
C THR A 89 -28.40 -51.31 -30.35
N SER A 90 -29.47 -50.50 -30.44
CA SER A 90 -30.70 -50.48 -29.58
C SER A 90 -30.57 -50.10 -28.08
N ASN A 91 -31.47 -49.41 -27.37
CA ASN A 91 -32.88 -49.00 -27.53
C ASN A 91 -33.21 -47.92 -26.45
N PRO A 92 -34.39 -47.25 -26.44
CA PRO A 92 -34.70 -46.08 -25.61
C PRO A 92 -35.48 -46.39 -24.32
N THR A 93 -35.80 -45.33 -23.56
CA THR A 93 -36.95 -45.12 -22.63
C THR A 93 -36.57 -44.86 -21.17
N ALA A 94 -36.84 -43.65 -20.66
CA ALA A 94 -37.94 -43.39 -19.70
C ALA A 94 -37.73 -42.04 -18.98
N THR A 95 -38.65 -41.11 -19.24
CA THR A 95 -38.85 -39.85 -18.52
C THR A 95 -39.47 -40.11 -17.15
N LEU A 96 -38.93 -39.50 -16.09
CA LEU A 96 -39.63 -39.29 -14.82
C LEU A 96 -39.49 -37.82 -14.39
N SER A 97 -40.61 -37.10 -14.41
CA SER A 97 -40.73 -35.72 -13.89
C SER A 97 -40.82 -35.75 -12.35
N PRO A 98 -39.99 -35.00 -11.62
CA PRO A 98 -40.16 -34.84 -10.18
C PRO A 98 -41.26 -33.82 -9.84
N THR A 99 -42.10 -34.15 -8.86
CA THR A 99 -43.12 -33.30 -8.25
C THR A 99 -42.48 -32.11 -7.51
N PRO A 100 -43.01 -30.87 -7.62
CA PRO A 100 -42.45 -29.74 -6.87
C PRO A 100 -42.85 -29.84 -5.40
N THR A 101 -41.89 -30.17 -4.53
CA THR A 101 -42.04 -30.01 -3.08
C THR A 101 -41.99 -28.53 -2.75
N ARG A 102 -43.05 -28.02 -2.08
CA ARG A 102 -43.15 -26.64 -1.62
C ARG A 102 -42.04 -26.39 -0.59
N THR A 103 -40.97 -25.74 -1.01
CA THR A 103 -39.88 -25.28 -0.14
C THR A 103 -40.43 -24.14 0.72
N THR A 104 -40.53 -24.37 2.03
CA THR A 104 -40.76 -23.31 3.01
C THR A 104 -39.60 -22.33 2.90
N ALA A 105 -39.86 -21.08 2.51
CA ALA A 105 -38.84 -20.05 2.43
C ALA A 105 -38.20 -19.86 3.81
N ALA A 106 -36.88 -20.04 3.89
CA ALA A 106 -36.09 -19.67 5.06
C ALA A 106 -36.28 -18.16 5.33
N PRO A 107 -36.32 -17.73 6.59
CA PRO A 107 -36.42 -16.30 6.90
C PRO A 107 -35.22 -15.57 6.28
N ALA A 108 -35.51 -14.47 5.59
CA ALA A 108 -34.48 -13.58 5.06
C ALA A 108 -33.63 -13.08 6.24
N THR A 109 -32.33 -13.36 6.19
CA THR A 109 -31.36 -12.87 7.16
C THR A 109 -31.28 -11.35 7.03
N GLU A 110 -31.66 -10.62 8.08
CA GLU A 110 -31.39 -9.18 8.19
C GLU A 110 -29.89 -8.94 7.98
N PRO A 111 -29.48 -7.91 7.21
CA PRO A 111 -28.07 -7.69 6.92
C PRO A 111 -27.32 -7.36 8.22
N ASP A 112 -26.23 -8.09 8.48
CA ASP A 112 -25.36 -7.86 9.64
C ASP A 112 -24.91 -6.38 9.68
N ALA A 113 -25.16 -5.71 10.80
CA ALA A 113 -24.81 -4.30 10.99
C ALA A 113 -23.31 -4.03 10.79
N GLY A 114 -22.45 -5.02 11.11
CA GLY A 114 -21.01 -4.93 10.84
C GLY A 114 -20.69 -4.88 9.33
N ASN A 115 -21.37 -5.70 8.54
CA ASN A 115 -21.22 -5.71 7.08
C ASN A 115 -21.73 -4.40 6.45
N GLN A 116 -22.78 -3.79 7.02
CA GLN A 116 -23.27 -2.49 6.56
C GLN A 116 -22.26 -1.36 6.82
N GLU A 117 -21.65 -1.32 8.00
CA GLU A 117 -20.62 -0.31 8.32
C GLU A 117 -19.38 -0.47 7.42
N ALA A 118 -18.94 -1.71 7.18
CA ALA A 118 -17.85 -2.00 6.27
C ALA A 118 -18.17 -1.52 4.84
N ALA A 119 -19.37 -1.80 4.34
CA ALA A 119 -19.80 -1.36 3.02
C ALA A 119 -19.78 0.15 2.85
N ILE A 120 -20.32 0.89 3.82
CA ILE A 120 -20.31 2.36 3.82
C ILE A 120 -18.87 2.89 3.77
N ARG A 121 -17.95 2.27 4.52
CA ARG A 121 -16.54 2.67 4.56
C ARG A 121 -15.84 2.50 3.20
N TYR A 122 -16.02 1.36 2.54
CA TYR A 122 -15.44 1.13 1.21
C TYR A 122 -16.02 2.08 0.17
N GLU A 123 -17.34 2.30 0.19
CA GLU A 123 -18.00 3.23 -0.73
C GLU A 123 -17.45 4.66 -0.58
N GLN A 124 -17.32 5.15 0.66
CA GLN A 124 -16.76 6.47 0.93
C GLN A 124 -15.31 6.62 0.46
N LEU A 125 -14.48 5.59 0.65
CA LEU A 125 -13.10 5.59 0.15
C LEU A 125 -13.07 5.63 -1.37
N LEU A 126 -13.84 4.78 -2.05
CA LEU A 126 -13.93 4.76 -3.52
C LEU A 126 -14.38 6.11 -4.09
N LEU A 127 -15.38 6.75 -3.48
CA LEU A 127 -15.86 8.08 -3.90
C LEU A 127 -14.84 9.20 -3.67
N SER A 128 -13.85 8.98 -2.79
CA SER A 128 -12.79 9.95 -2.50
C SER A 128 -11.59 9.83 -3.43
N LEU A 129 -11.53 8.78 -4.27
CA LEU A 129 -10.42 8.59 -5.20
C LEU A 129 -10.62 9.41 -6.47
N THR A 130 -9.52 10.02 -6.95
CA THR A 130 -9.49 10.66 -8.26
C THR A 130 -9.02 9.66 -9.30
N ILE A 131 -9.83 9.41 -10.33
CA ILE A 131 -9.44 8.55 -11.45
C ILE A 131 -8.66 9.38 -12.49
N LYS A 132 -7.43 8.97 -12.81
CA LYS A 132 -6.56 9.61 -13.80
C LYS A 132 -5.61 8.59 -14.41
N ALA A 133 -5.24 8.77 -15.68
CA ALA A 133 -4.18 7.97 -16.30
C ALA A 133 -2.81 8.25 -15.66
N GLU A 134 -1.99 7.20 -15.55
CA GLU A 134 -0.65 7.26 -14.99
C GLU A 134 0.34 8.08 -15.84
N VAL A 135 1.35 8.64 -15.16
CA VAL A 135 2.53 9.24 -15.79
C VAL A 135 3.76 8.35 -15.55
N THR A 136 4.06 7.47 -16.51
CA THR A 136 5.05 6.39 -16.31
C THR A 136 6.51 6.77 -16.58
N SER A 137 6.77 8.01 -16.99
CA SER A 137 8.10 8.50 -17.38
C SER A 137 8.72 9.40 -16.31
N GLY A 138 10.05 9.49 -16.31
CA GLY A 138 10.79 10.43 -15.44
C GLY A 138 10.98 9.97 -13.99
N TYR A 139 10.48 8.78 -13.62
CA TYR A 139 10.70 8.23 -12.29
C TYR A 139 12.18 7.97 -12.04
N ASP A 140 12.66 8.46 -10.91
CA ASP A 140 13.94 8.10 -10.30
C ASP A 140 13.71 7.90 -8.80
N ARG A 141 14.15 6.75 -8.28
CA ARG A 141 13.96 6.38 -6.87
C ARG A 141 14.67 7.36 -5.94
N ASP A 142 15.79 7.93 -6.36
CA ASP A 142 16.60 8.83 -5.53
C ASP A 142 15.90 10.18 -5.27
N LEU A 143 14.84 10.49 -6.03
CA LEU A 143 13.98 11.65 -5.78
C LEU A 143 13.10 11.50 -4.52
N PHE A 144 12.99 10.29 -3.99
CA PHE A 144 12.28 9.97 -2.75
C PHE A 144 13.29 9.63 -1.65
N ARG A 145 13.85 10.66 -1.00
CA ARG A 145 14.74 10.46 0.14
C ARG A 145 13.99 9.72 1.26
N HIS A 146 14.41 8.51 1.59
CA HIS A 146 13.76 7.66 2.59
C HIS A 146 14.76 7.06 3.59
N TRP A 147 14.18 6.55 4.67
CA TRP A 147 14.86 6.13 5.90
C TRP A 147 15.60 7.30 6.54
N VAL A 148 14.89 8.41 6.71
CA VAL A 148 15.38 9.53 7.51
C VAL A 148 15.09 9.28 8.99
N ASP A 149 16.02 9.74 9.82
CA ASP A 149 15.84 9.91 11.26
C ASP A 149 15.32 11.35 11.47
N ALA A 150 13.99 11.49 11.59
CA ALA A 150 13.31 12.78 11.52
C ALA A 150 13.39 13.57 12.83
N ASP A 151 13.42 12.87 13.97
CA ASP A 151 13.51 13.43 15.32
C ASP A 151 14.91 13.35 15.93
N SER A 152 15.88 12.79 15.18
CA SER A 152 17.30 12.73 15.53
C SER A 152 17.58 11.90 16.79
N ASP A 153 16.81 10.82 16.99
CA ASP A 153 16.96 9.91 18.13
C ASP A 153 17.87 8.70 17.81
N GLY A 154 18.30 8.55 16.56
CA GLY A 154 19.15 7.47 16.05
C GLY A 154 18.38 6.34 15.36
N CYS A 155 17.06 6.39 15.36
CA CYS A 155 16.17 5.48 14.66
C CYS A 155 15.72 6.13 13.34
N ASP A 156 16.02 5.49 12.21
CA ASP A 156 15.42 5.89 10.94
C ASP A 156 14.01 5.30 10.79
N ALA A 157 13.21 5.84 9.87
CA ALA A 157 11.85 5.36 9.65
C ALA A 157 11.73 3.84 9.39
N ARG A 158 12.77 3.17 8.87
CA ARG A 158 12.75 1.71 8.71
C ARG A 158 12.77 1.03 10.09
N LYS A 159 13.67 1.47 10.96
CA LYS A 159 13.80 0.92 12.33
C LYS A 159 12.56 1.22 13.15
N GLU A 160 11.98 2.41 13.00
CA GLU A 160 10.72 2.79 13.66
C GLU A 160 9.59 1.80 13.38
N VAL A 161 9.37 1.47 12.10
CA VAL A 161 8.33 0.49 11.72
C VAL A 161 8.63 -0.89 12.30
N LEU A 162 9.89 -1.33 12.25
CA LEU A 162 10.28 -2.61 12.86
C LEU A 162 10.05 -2.62 14.39
N ILE A 163 10.27 -1.50 15.07
CA ILE A 163 10.02 -1.38 16.50
C ILE A 163 8.51 -1.43 16.78
N GLN A 164 7.74 -0.62 16.05
CA GLN A 164 6.30 -0.46 16.22
C GLN A 164 5.52 -1.74 15.93
N GLU A 165 5.89 -2.49 14.89
CA GLU A 165 5.13 -3.66 14.44
C GLU A 165 5.56 -4.99 15.06
N SER A 166 6.55 -4.97 15.97
CA SER A 166 6.95 -6.21 16.62
C SER A 166 5.85 -6.73 17.55
N LEU A 167 5.52 -8.01 17.39
CA LEU A 167 4.57 -8.74 18.23
C LEU A 167 5.13 -9.11 19.61
N THR A 168 6.44 -8.97 19.78
CA THR A 168 7.17 -9.26 21.02
C THR A 168 8.03 -8.07 21.41
N GLN A 169 8.46 -8.02 22.67
CA GLN A 169 9.40 -6.99 23.11
C GLN A 169 10.66 -6.98 22.22
N VAL A 170 10.95 -5.81 21.65
CA VAL A 170 12.12 -5.62 20.79
C VAL A 170 13.38 -5.50 21.63
N GLY A 171 14.44 -6.20 21.19
CA GLY A 171 15.80 -6.00 21.66
C GLY A 171 16.54 -5.05 20.72
N LEU A 172 17.03 -3.94 21.25
CA LEU A 172 17.75 -2.90 20.52
C LEU A 172 19.24 -2.90 20.87
N GLY A 173 20.07 -2.82 19.84
CA GLY A 173 21.49 -2.48 19.95
C GLY A 173 21.74 -1.00 19.68
N ASP A 174 23.01 -0.65 19.46
CA ASP A 174 23.42 0.73 19.19
C ASP A 174 22.69 1.33 17.97
N ARG A 175 22.30 2.61 18.08
CA ARG A 175 21.59 3.37 17.03
C ARG A 175 20.34 2.65 16.51
N CYS A 176 19.52 2.16 17.45
CA CYS A 176 18.26 1.47 17.21
C CYS A 176 18.35 0.24 16.31
N LYS A 177 19.51 -0.42 16.28
CA LYS A 177 19.64 -1.66 15.53
C LYS A 177 18.69 -2.70 16.15
N VAL A 178 17.70 -3.14 15.39
CA VAL A 178 16.73 -4.16 15.82
C VAL A 178 17.39 -5.54 15.76
N GLU A 179 17.69 -6.12 16.93
CA GLU A 179 18.40 -7.40 17.06
C GLU A 179 17.48 -8.56 17.43
N VAL A 180 16.39 -8.29 18.16
CA VAL A 180 15.42 -9.30 18.61
C VAL A 180 14.02 -8.75 18.39
N GLY A 181 13.12 -9.60 17.90
CA GLY A 181 11.70 -9.33 17.80
C GLY A 181 10.97 -10.44 17.05
N SER A 182 9.68 -10.24 16.80
CA SER A 182 8.89 -11.13 15.96
C SER A 182 7.86 -10.30 15.20
N TRP A 183 7.69 -10.57 13.91
CA TRP A 183 6.82 -9.82 13.02
C TRP A 183 5.95 -10.79 12.23
N LEU A 184 4.70 -10.42 11.97
CA LEU A 184 3.83 -11.12 11.06
C LEU A 184 3.85 -10.39 9.71
N SER A 185 4.44 -11.01 8.70
CA SER A 185 4.30 -10.56 7.31
C SER A 185 2.87 -10.82 6.85
N VAL A 186 2.02 -9.81 6.91
CA VAL A 186 0.59 -9.95 6.60
C VAL A 186 0.30 -10.27 5.13
N TYR A 187 1.23 -9.97 4.22
CA TYR A 187 1.07 -10.24 2.80
C TYR A 187 1.07 -11.74 2.44
N ASP A 188 1.81 -12.55 3.21
CA ASP A 188 1.99 -13.99 2.96
C ASP A 188 1.79 -14.85 4.23
N ASN A 189 1.34 -14.24 5.32
CA ASN A 189 1.04 -14.86 6.62
C ASN A 189 2.24 -15.59 7.25
N GLN A 190 3.45 -15.05 7.10
CA GLN A 190 4.67 -15.62 7.67
C GLN A 190 5.08 -14.93 8.97
N LEU A 191 5.29 -15.71 10.03
CA LEU A 191 5.93 -15.23 11.26
C LEU A 191 7.46 -15.24 11.07
N ILE A 192 8.08 -14.08 11.23
CA ILE A 192 9.50 -13.85 11.02
C ILE A 192 10.11 -13.31 12.31
N THR A 193 11.28 -13.83 12.70
CA THR A 193 12.03 -13.37 13.90
C THR A 193 13.39 -12.77 13.55
N ASP A 194 13.83 -12.94 12.30
CA ASP A 194 15.06 -12.37 11.77
C ASP A 194 14.72 -11.09 11.00
N SER A 195 15.06 -9.94 11.57
CA SER A 195 14.75 -8.62 10.99
C SER A 195 15.42 -8.38 9.63
N SER A 196 16.47 -9.14 9.29
CA SER A 196 17.12 -9.07 7.96
C SER A 196 16.30 -9.71 6.84
N LYS A 197 15.29 -10.53 7.18
CA LYS A 197 14.36 -11.15 6.23
C LYS A 197 13.11 -10.31 5.97
N LEU A 198 12.99 -9.17 6.65
CA LEU A 198 11.92 -8.21 6.46
C LEU A 198 12.36 -7.06 5.58
N ASP A 199 11.44 -6.60 4.75
CA ASP A 199 11.49 -5.28 4.15
C ASP A 199 10.42 -4.40 4.78
N ILE A 200 10.65 -3.09 4.81
CA ILE A 200 9.60 -2.11 5.05
C ILE A 200 9.08 -1.70 3.68
N ASP A 201 7.87 -2.13 3.36
CA ASP A 201 7.17 -1.79 2.13
C ASP A 201 6.47 -0.45 2.29
N HIS A 202 6.45 0.33 1.22
CA HIS A 202 5.54 1.46 1.08
C HIS A 202 4.22 0.90 0.56
N MET A 203 3.14 1.03 1.34
CA MET A 203 1.82 0.50 0.95
C MET A 203 1.48 0.90 -0.49
N ILE A 204 1.72 2.16 -0.84
CA ILE A 204 1.83 2.61 -2.24
C ILE A 204 3.31 2.66 -2.62
N PRO A 205 3.81 1.80 -3.55
CA PRO A 205 5.22 1.83 -3.96
C PRO A 205 5.68 3.21 -4.44
N LEU A 206 6.94 3.58 -4.23
CA LEU A 206 7.45 4.91 -4.61
C LEU A 206 7.27 5.22 -6.10
N LYS A 207 7.44 4.21 -6.97
CA LYS A 207 7.17 4.36 -8.41
C LYS A 207 5.67 4.53 -8.69
N GLU A 208 4.82 3.74 -8.04
CA GLU A 208 3.37 3.86 -8.17
C GLU A 208 2.88 5.25 -7.73
N ALA A 209 3.44 5.78 -6.64
CA ALA A 209 3.15 7.14 -6.21
C ALA A 209 3.58 8.18 -7.25
N TRP A 210 4.74 8.01 -7.89
CA TRP A 210 5.18 8.85 -9.01
C TRP A 210 4.17 8.83 -10.16
N ASP A 211 3.82 7.63 -10.61
CA ASP A 211 2.89 7.41 -11.71
C ASP A 211 1.49 8.00 -11.40
N SER A 212 1.12 8.03 -10.11
CA SER A 212 -0.14 8.55 -9.58
C SER A 212 -0.14 10.05 -9.22
N GLY A 213 0.90 10.82 -9.57
CA GLY A 213 0.93 12.27 -9.41
C GLY A 213 2.00 12.84 -8.48
N ALA A 214 2.83 12.01 -7.86
CA ALA A 214 3.98 12.48 -7.08
C ALA A 214 5.13 13.05 -7.95
N ASP A 215 5.05 12.88 -9.27
CA ASP A 215 5.92 13.55 -10.25
C ASP A 215 5.85 15.08 -10.14
N GLN A 216 4.68 15.62 -9.77
CA GLN A 216 4.46 17.05 -9.59
C GLN A 216 4.81 17.56 -8.18
N TRP A 217 5.23 16.69 -7.27
CA TRP A 217 5.50 17.08 -5.90
C TRP A 217 6.85 17.80 -5.76
N THR A 218 6.97 18.59 -4.70
CA THR A 218 8.28 19.06 -4.25
C THR A 218 9.08 17.91 -3.65
N ALA A 219 10.41 18.04 -3.60
CA ALA A 219 11.27 17.06 -2.94
C ALA A 219 10.89 16.83 -1.47
N ALA A 220 10.47 17.90 -0.77
CA ALA A 220 10.02 17.80 0.62
C ALA A 220 8.74 16.95 0.76
N LYS A 221 7.76 17.08 -0.13
CA LYS A 221 6.53 16.27 -0.08
C LYS A 221 6.82 14.80 -0.41
N ARG A 222 7.71 14.51 -1.37
CA ARG A 222 8.18 13.13 -1.64
C ARG A 222 8.91 12.52 -0.45
N GLN A 223 9.78 13.28 0.22
CA GLN A 223 10.45 12.82 1.44
C GLN A 223 9.43 12.55 2.55
N ALA A 224 8.44 13.43 2.76
CA ALA A 224 7.40 13.22 3.77
C ALA A 224 6.60 11.94 3.50
N PHE A 225 6.16 11.71 2.25
CA PHE A 225 5.48 10.48 1.85
C PHE A 225 6.32 9.22 2.12
N ALA A 226 7.60 9.26 1.74
CA ALA A 226 8.46 8.09 1.85
C ALA A 226 8.85 7.74 3.29
N ASN A 227 8.52 8.58 4.28
CA ASN A 227 8.82 8.40 5.70
C ASN A 227 7.58 8.66 6.58
N ASP A 228 6.37 8.47 6.05
CA ASP A 228 5.12 8.73 6.78
C ASP A 228 4.91 7.68 7.89
N LEU A 229 5.27 8.04 9.12
CA LEU A 229 5.00 7.27 10.34
C LEU A 229 3.70 7.73 11.03
N GLU A 230 3.10 8.84 10.59
CA GLU A 230 1.86 9.36 11.18
C GLU A 230 0.62 8.61 10.70
N LEU A 231 0.66 8.09 9.46
CA LEU A 231 -0.35 7.17 8.95
C LEU A 231 0.15 5.73 9.11
N PRO A 232 -0.40 4.92 10.05
CA PRO A 232 0.08 3.55 10.29
C PRO A 232 0.04 2.64 9.06
N GLN A 233 -0.81 2.95 8.08
CA GLN A 233 -0.97 2.19 6.83
C GLN A 233 0.09 2.51 5.78
N ALA A 234 0.89 3.58 5.93
CA ALA A 234 1.77 4.04 4.87
C ALA A 234 3.02 3.16 4.68
N LEU A 235 3.56 2.64 5.78
CA LEU A 235 4.72 1.78 5.83
C LEU A 235 4.39 0.51 6.60
N ILE A 236 4.86 -0.64 6.12
CA ILE A 236 4.55 -1.94 6.73
C ILE A 236 5.72 -2.93 6.66
N ALA A 237 6.00 -3.65 7.74
CA ALA A 237 7.00 -4.71 7.77
C ALA A 237 6.45 -6.00 7.18
N VAL A 238 7.02 -6.44 6.07
CA VAL A 238 6.62 -7.63 5.35
C VAL A 238 7.83 -8.48 4.99
N SER A 239 7.60 -9.74 4.61
CA SER A 239 8.67 -10.61 4.15
C SER A 239 9.34 -9.99 2.91
N ALA A 240 10.67 -10.05 2.82
CA ALA A 240 11.39 -9.53 1.66
C ALA A 240 10.91 -10.20 0.35
N GLY A 241 10.48 -11.47 0.41
CA GLY A 241 9.92 -12.19 -0.75
C GLY A 241 8.59 -11.62 -1.22
N SER A 242 7.66 -11.33 -0.31
CA SER A 242 6.36 -10.76 -0.67
C SER A 242 6.49 -9.33 -1.18
N ASN A 243 7.35 -8.50 -0.57
CA ASN A 243 7.63 -7.14 -1.04
C ASN A 243 8.24 -7.14 -2.47
N ARG A 244 9.25 -7.98 -2.72
CA ARG A 244 9.86 -8.09 -4.05
C ARG A 244 8.90 -8.68 -5.09
N SER A 245 7.99 -9.55 -4.66
CA SER A 245 6.87 -9.98 -5.49
C SER A 245 6.01 -8.77 -5.84
N LYS A 246 5.52 -7.99 -4.88
CA LYS A 246 4.73 -6.77 -5.16
C LYS A 246 5.44 -5.82 -6.11
N SER A 247 6.71 -5.51 -5.85
CA SER A 247 7.51 -4.55 -6.63
C SER A 247 6.78 -3.19 -6.70
N ALA A 248 6.65 -2.61 -7.90
CA ALA A 248 5.95 -1.35 -8.13
C ALA A 248 4.48 -1.53 -8.55
N ARG A 249 3.90 -2.73 -8.41
CA ARG A 249 2.57 -3.02 -8.95
C ARG A 249 1.45 -2.49 -8.06
N ASP A 250 0.39 -2.07 -8.73
CA ASP A 250 -0.89 -1.70 -8.13
C ASP A 250 -1.76 -2.96 -7.85
N PRO A 251 -2.93 -2.81 -7.19
CA PRO A 251 -3.89 -3.88 -6.96
C PRO A 251 -4.39 -4.58 -8.22
N SER A 252 -4.32 -3.96 -9.39
CA SER A 252 -4.76 -4.56 -10.65
C SER A 252 -3.80 -5.63 -11.16
N ASP A 253 -2.52 -5.56 -10.77
CA ASP A 253 -1.45 -6.48 -11.20
C ASP A 253 -0.82 -7.29 -10.04
N TRP A 254 -1.13 -6.95 -8.79
CA TRP A 254 -0.69 -7.69 -7.62
C TRP A 254 -1.63 -7.54 -6.42
N LEU A 255 -1.94 -8.67 -5.76
CA LEU A 255 -2.60 -8.72 -4.47
C LEU A 255 -1.83 -9.64 -3.51
N PRO A 256 -1.93 -9.44 -2.19
CA PRO A 256 -1.38 -10.36 -1.21
C PRO A 256 -1.81 -11.80 -1.44
N THR A 257 -0.90 -12.75 -1.24
CA THR A 257 -1.23 -14.18 -1.33
C THR A 257 -2.04 -14.63 -0.13
N ASN A 258 -1.87 -13.97 1.02
CA ASN A 258 -2.70 -14.14 2.20
C ASN A 258 -4.13 -13.61 1.97
N GLN A 259 -5.05 -14.51 1.66
CA GLN A 259 -6.43 -14.16 1.32
C GLN A 259 -7.17 -13.43 2.44
N SER A 260 -6.87 -13.72 3.71
CA SER A 260 -7.54 -13.06 4.84
C SER A 260 -7.20 -11.58 4.98
N TYR A 261 -6.10 -11.14 4.36
CA TYR A 261 -5.63 -9.76 4.43
C TYR A 261 -6.04 -8.91 3.21
N ILE A 262 -6.58 -9.51 2.14
CA ILE A 262 -6.91 -8.78 0.90
C ILE A 262 -7.86 -7.59 1.14
N CYS A 263 -8.86 -7.76 1.99
CA CYS A 263 -9.82 -6.69 2.30
C CYS A 263 -9.16 -5.54 3.04
N GLN A 264 -8.34 -5.85 4.04
CA GLN A 264 -7.56 -4.84 4.74
C GLN A 264 -6.58 -4.15 3.79
N TYR A 265 -5.88 -4.90 2.94
CA TYR A 265 -4.95 -4.37 1.94
C TYR A 265 -5.59 -3.31 1.03
N ILE A 266 -6.73 -3.62 0.39
CA ILE A 266 -7.37 -2.64 -0.50
C ILE A 266 -7.91 -1.42 0.26
N GLN A 267 -8.32 -1.59 1.51
CA GLN A 267 -8.76 -0.48 2.35
C GLN A 267 -7.58 0.44 2.68
N GLU A 268 -6.47 -0.14 3.12
CA GLU A 268 -5.24 0.59 3.47
C GLU A 268 -4.64 1.28 2.24
N TRP A 269 -4.63 0.60 1.10
CA TRP A 269 -4.26 1.17 -0.19
C TRP A 269 -5.05 2.44 -0.50
N MET A 270 -6.39 2.38 -0.41
CA MET A 270 -7.24 3.56 -0.64
C MET A 270 -7.02 4.66 0.39
N ILE A 271 -6.84 4.32 1.67
CA ILE A 271 -6.56 5.29 2.74
C ILE A 271 -5.28 6.08 2.42
N VAL A 272 -4.21 5.40 2.00
CA VAL A 272 -2.94 6.06 1.67
C VAL A 272 -3.08 6.91 0.42
N LYS A 273 -3.73 6.41 -0.64
CA LYS A 273 -4.00 7.20 -1.87
C LYS A 273 -4.80 8.47 -1.55
N VAL A 274 -5.83 8.37 -0.70
CA VAL A 274 -6.65 9.52 -0.26
C VAL A 274 -5.84 10.51 0.57
N LYS A 275 -5.08 10.06 1.59
CA LYS A 275 -4.26 10.96 2.44
C LYS A 275 -3.30 11.79 1.60
N TRP A 276 -2.67 11.16 0.60
CA TRP A 276 -1.61 11.77 -0.18
C TRP A 276 -2.10 12.41 -1.49
N GLU A 277 -3.41 12.39 -1.76
CA GLU A 277 -4.03 12.91 -2.98
C GLU A 277 -3.45 12.29 -4.27
N LEU A 278 -3.13 11.00 -4.20
CA LEU A 278 -2.67 10.22 -5.34
C LEU A 278 -3.87 9.73 -6.15
N SER A 279 -3.78 9.82 -7.48
CA SER A 279 -4.81 9.26 -8.34
C SER A 279 -4.77 7.75 -8.38
N VAL A 280 -5.85 7.15 -8.86
CA VAL A 280 -5.88 5.77 -9.30
C VAL A 280 -6.16 5.70 -10.79
N ASP A 281 -5.60 4.72 -11.48
CA ASP A 281 -5.97 4.47 -12.87
C ASP A 281 -7.33 3.75 -12.97
N GLN A 282 -7.86 3.60 -14.20
CA GLN A 282 -9.17 2.97 -14.37
C GLN A 282 -9.17 1.47 -14.05
N ARG A 283 -8.09 0.73 -14.34
CA ARG A 283 -7.94 -0.70 -14.01
C ARG A 283 -7.81 -0.90 -12.51
N GLU A 284 -7.02 -0.05 -11.86
CA GLU A 284 -6.84 0.01 -10.43
C GLU A 284 -8.18 0.23 -9.73
N PHE A 285 -8.92 1.30 -10.10
CA PHE A 285 -10.22 1.63 -9.55
C PHE A 285 -11.22 0.47 -9.69
N ASN A 286 -11.29 -0.13 -10.88
CA ASN A 286 -12.18 -1.26 -11.13
C ASN A 286 -11.82 -2.46 -10.23
N THR A 287 -10.53 -2.70 -10.01
CA THR A 287 -10.07 -3.79 -9.14
C THR A 287 -10.41 -3.52 -7.69
N LEU A 288 -10.14 -2.31 -7.18
CA LEU A 288 -10.51 -1.88 -5.83
C LEU A 288 -12.03 -2.02 -5.60
N SER A 289 -12.84 -1.53 -6.53
CA SER A 289 -14.30 -1.65 -6.46
C SER A 289 -14.75 -3.11 -6.45
N ASN A 290 -14.20 -3.95 -7.33
CA ASN A 290 -14.57 -5.36 -7.42
C ASN A 290 -14.20 -6.15 -6.16
N VAL A 291 -13.00 -5.92 -5.61
CA VAL A 291 -12.56 -6.58 -4.38
C VAL A 291 -13.39 -6.10 -3.20
N ALA A 292 -13.70 -4.80 -3.10
CA ALA A 292 -14.53 -4.25 -2.04
C ALA A 292 -15.91 -4.92 -1.97
N THR A 293 -16.54 -5.26 -3.10
CA THR A 293 -17.82 -6.01 -3.10
C THR A 293 -17.74 -7.37 -2.42
N ARG A 294 -16.56 -7.97 -2.33
CA ARG A 294 -16.32 -9.28 -1.70
C ARG A 294 -15.93 -9.17 -0.23
N CYS A 295 -15.66 -7.95 0.25
CA CYS A 295 -15.23 -7.66 1.61
C CYS A 295 -16.37 -7.33 2.57
N VAL A 296 -17.61 -7.33 2.08
CA VAL A 296 -18.81 -6.88 2.79
C VAL A 296 -19.87 -7.99 2.91
N ASN A 297 -19.47 -9.26 2.72
CA ASN A 297 -20.36 -10.42 2.67
C ASN A 297 -20.05 -11.43 3.77
#